data_AF-A0A7Y6PX97-F1
#
_entry.id   AF-A0A7Y6PX97-F1
#
_cell.length_a   1.000
_cell.length_b   1.000
_cell.length_c   1.000
_cell.angle_alpha   90.00
_cell.angle_beta   90.00
_cell.angle_gamma   90.00
#
_symmetry.space_group_name_H-M   'P 1'
#
loop_
_entity.id
_entity.type
_entity.pdbx_description
1 polymer ?
#
loop_
_entity_poly.entity_id
_entity_poly.type
_entity_poly.pdbx_seq_one_letter_code
_entity_poly.pdbx_strand_id
1 'polypeptide(L)'
;MALALVGCSGLIDDGGGETLTAEEQAARTLFSQKAKPVLDTSCASCHSGSDPTVAFLQGANPMEVREKLMSFDPQVVNLEAPTSSRLLTKGAHSGPSLLATQASDLLEWISAERDAANVTGNGDTSLKTEPFTPLLCTAGVPGDPTCPINLVDISSLVEGWAGAKIKFVAQPLSQDLYLTNLAIEGGTEGVYLEHPLFVSVPLDGQPIPDTLDRYFDVKINMKAGDEPQPIGGGSAAFINFTPGNRLAIHFKVVDRYRDEGGMGGGITGATGCKKLAEFKANAKTPLQNSCGSCHANAGNANARGAMDITGVNATDDATLQNVCNQVRTRINFTDTNQSGFFIAPNPAQGTNHPFKFPAQGNFDTFKAAVDVWVQAEKTAQ
;
A
#
# COMPACT_ATOMS: atom_id res chain seq x y z
N MET A 1 -4.87 42.42 40.56
CA MET A 1 -4.60 41.72 39.28
C MET A 1 -4.36 40.26 39.64
N ALA A 2 -5.41 39.43 39.54
CA ALA A 2 -5.38 38.05 40.00
C ALA A 2 -4.90 37.15 38.85
N LEU A 3 -3.80 36.44 39.09
CA LEU A 3 -3.25 35.43 38.19
C LEU A 3 -4.08 34.15 38.38
N ALA A 4 -4.90 33.81 37.39
CA ALA A 4 -5.59 32.53 37.35
C ALA A 4 -4.62 31.45 36.81
N LEU A 5 -4.09 30.61 37.71
CA LEU A 5 -3.51 29.33 37.31
C LEU A 5 -4.65 28.38 36.96
N VAL A 6 -4.81 28.07 35.68
CA VAL A 6 -5.62 26.94 35.22
C VAL A 6 -4.75 25.69 35.39
N GLY A 7 -4.97 24.96 36.48
CA GLY A 7 -4.42 23.63 36.67
C GLY A 7 -5.21 22.62 35.84
N CYS A 8 -4.55 21.93 34.91
CA CYS A 8 -5.05 20.68 34.37
C CYS A 8 -5.12 19.68 35.52
N SER A 9 -6.32 19.26 35.89
CA SER A 9 -6.54 18.17 36.84
C SER A 9 -6.06 16.86 36.21
N GLY A 10 -4.80 16.51 36.47
CA GLY A 10 -4.32 15.16 36.33
C GLY A 10 -5.11 14.26 37.27
N LEU A 11 -5.81 13.28 36.71
CA LEU A 11 -6.53 12.26 37.45
C LEU A 11 -5.51 11.41 38.22
N ILE A 12 -5.80 11.19 39.49
CA ILE A 12 -4.91 10.55 40.49
C ILE A 12 -4.64 9.10 40.12
N ASP A 13 -3.36 8.76 40.19
CA ASP A 13 -2.71 7.48 39.96
C ASP A 13 -2.91 6.58 41.21
N ASP A 14 -3.56 5.43 41.04
CA ASP A 14 -3.67 4.39 42.06
C ASP A 14 -2.80 3.18 41.65
N GLY A 15 -1.51 3.29 42.00
CA GLY A 15 -0.74 2.20 42.61
C GLY A 15 -0.32 1.01 41.74
N GLY A 16 0.93 1.05 41.27
CA GLY A 16 1.80 -0.14 41.22
C GLY A 16 2.56 -0.38 39.92
N GLY A 17 3.85 -0.01 39.92
CA GLY A 17 4.90 -0.64 39.10
C GLY A 17 5.03 -0.13 37.67
N GLU A 18 6.10 0.62 37.42
CA GLU A 18 6.50 1.27 36.15
C GLU A 18 5.73 2.55 35.83
N THR A 19 6.38 3.69 36.04
CA THR A 19 5.93 4.98 35.50
C THR A 19 5.92 4.89 33.99
N LEU A 20 4.74 4.79 33.40
CA LEU A 20 4.56 4.81 31.95
C LEU A 20 5.07 6.12 31.37
N THR A 21 5.64 6.06 30.17
CA THR A 21 5.91 7.26 29.38
C THR A 21 4.60 7.95 28.98
N ALA A 22 4.67 9.21 28.56
CA ALA A 22 3.50 9.92 28.08
C ALA A 22 2.89 9.23 26.83
N GLU A 23 3.75 8.68 25.98
CA GLU A 23 3.39 7.92 24.78
C GLU A 23 2.70 6.59 25.14
N GLU A 24 3.23 5.85 26.13
CA GLU A 24 2.60 4.63 26.64
C GLU A 24 1.23 4.91 27.26
N GLN A 25 1.10 5.99 28.01
CA GLN A 25 -0.17 6.41 28.59
C GLN A 25 -1.18 6.80 27.50
N ALA A 26 -0.74 7.50 26.45
CA ALA A 26 -1.56 7.86 25.30
C ALA A 26 -2.05 6.61 24.55
N ALA A 27 -1.15 5.65 24.28
CA ALA A 27 -1.48 4.40 23.61
C ALA A 27 -2.53 3.58 24.38
N ARG A 28 -2.34 3.41 25.70
CA ARG A 28 -3.32 2.70 26.57
C ARG A 28 -4.66 3.42 26.64
N THR A 29 -4.65 4.75 26.65
CA THR A 29 -5.87 5.57 26.62
C THR A 29 -6.62 5.38 25.31
N LEU A 30 -5.93 5.48 24.17
CA LEU A 30 -6.50 5.27 22.84
C LEU A 30 -6.99 3.84 22.63
N PHE A 31 -6.29 2.84 23.20
CA PHE A 31 -6.79 1.46 23.19
C PHE A 31 -8.16 1.39 23.85
N SER A 32 -8.28 1.93 25.07
CA SER A 32 -9.49 1.80 25.88
C SER A 32 -10.65 2.62 25.32
N GLN A 33 -10.38 3.81 24.77
CA GLN A 33 -11.40 4.73 24.31
C GLN A 33 -11.80 4.53 22.84
N LYS A 34 -10.89 4.05 21.99
CA LYS A 34 -11.10 3.95 20.54
C LYS A 34 -11.04 2.51 20.03
N ALA A 35 -9.93 1.82 20.24
CA ALA A 35 -9.74 0.48 19.66
C ALA A 35 -10.66 -0.58 20.27
N LYS A 36 -10.72 -0.67 21.61
CA LYS A 36 -11.46 -1.70 22.33
C LYS A 36 -12.96 -1.70 22.01
N PRO A 37 -13.67 -0.55 21.96
CA PRO A 37 -15.07 -0.51 21.51
C PRO A 37 -15.28 -1.07 20.09
N VAL A 38 -14.36 -0.78 19.17
CA VAL A 38 -14.40 -1.33 17.80
C VAL A 38 -14.20 -2.85 17.83
N LEU A 39 -13.18 -3.32 18.54
CA LEU A 39 -12.87 -4.75 18.67
C LEU A 39 -14.01 -5.53 19.33
N ASP A 40 -14.64 -4.97 20.36
CA ASP A 40 -15.79 -5.60 21.04
C ASP A 40 -17.00 -5.72 20.11
N THR A 41 -17.30 -4.65 19.36
CA THR A 41 -18.46 -4.59 18.48
C THR A 41 -18.27 -5.48 17.24
N SER A 42 -17.07 -5.51 16.68
CA SER A 42 -16.82 -6.06 15.34
C SER A 42 -16.05 -7.39 15.34
N CYS A 43 -15.40 -7.77 16.44
CA CYS A 43 -14.45 -8.90 16.44
C CYS A 43 -14.63 -9.87 17.62
N ALA A 44 -15.01 -9.39 18.81
CA ALA A 44 -14.95 -10.17 20.04
C ALA A 44 -15.81 -11.45 20.00
N SER A 45 -16.94 -11.45 19.28
CA SER A 45 -17.81 -12.63 19.18
C SER A 45 -17.11 -13.90 18.67
N CYS A 46 -16.01 -13.76 17.93
CA CYS A 46 -15.23 -14.88 17.41
C CYS A 46 -13.81 -14.96 18.00
N HIS A 47 -13.25 -13.82 18.44
CA HIS A 47 -11.84 -13.72 18.83
C HIS A 47 -11.60 -13.64 20.34
N SER A 48 -12.65 -13.74 21.17
CA SER A 48 -12.54 -13.65 22.64
C SER A 48 -12.10 -14.95 23.33
N GLY A 49 -11.74 -16.00 22.59
CA GLY A 49 -11.17 -17.22 23.16
C GLY A 49 -11.97 -18.51 22.96
N SER A 50 -13.05 -18.53 22.17
CA SER A 50 -13.76 -19.78 21.83
C SER A 50 -12.91 -20.74 20.99
N ASP A 51 -11.99 -20.19 20.19
CA ASP A 51 -10.98 -20.94 19.44
C ASP A 51 -9.59 -20.33 19.76
N PRO A 52 -8.67 -21.09 20.37
CA PRO A 52 -7.36 -20.59 20.76
C PRO A 52 -6.50 -20.14 19.57
N THR A 53 -6.75 -20.66 18.36
CA THR A 53 -5.99 -20.30 17.15
C THR A 53 -6.26 -18.88 16.66
N VAL A 54 -7.35 -18.26 17.14
CA VAL A 54 -7.77 -16.91 16.77
C VAL A 54 -8.13 -16.04 18.00
N ALA A 55 -7.73 -16.47 19.20
CA ALA A 55 -8.09 -15.88 20.49
C ALA A 55 -7.31 -14.58 20.84
N PHE A 56 -7.06 -13.70 19.87
CA PHE A 56 -6.26 -12.50 20.09
C PHE A 56 -6.99 -11.42 20.89
N LEU A 57 -8.29 -11.56 21.15
CA LEU A 57 -9.07 -10.68 22.03
C LEU A 57 -9.41 -11.31 23.39
N GLN A 58 -8.76 -12.41 23.75
CA GLN A 58 -8.95 -13.02 25.06
C GLN A 58 -8.28 -12.17 26.15
N GLY A 59 -9.04 -11.81 27.19
CA GLY A 59 -8.55 -11.09 28.37
C GLY A 59 -9.70 -10.67 29.28
N ALA A 60 -9.46 -10.56 30.59
CA ALA A 60 -10.48 -10.21 31.58
C ALA A 60 -10.74 -8.69 31.65
N ASN A 61 -9.77 -7.89 31.19
CA ASN A 61 -9.86 -6.43 31.17
C ASN A 61 -9.22 -5.87 29.89
N PRO A 62 -9.43 -4.57 29.56
CA PRO A 62 -8.88 -3.98 28.34
C PRO A 62 -7.36 -4.14 28.20
N MET A 63 -6.57 -4.00 29.27
CA MET A 63 -5.12 -4.08 29.17
C MET A 63 -4.63 -5.51 28.89
N GLU A 64 -5.27 -6.52 29.48
CA GLU A 64 -4.98 -7.93 29.13
C GLU A 64 -5.32 -8.23 27.66
N VAL A 65 -6.44 -7.71 27.16
CA VAL A 65 -6.83 -7.87 25.74
C VAL A 65 -5.79 -7.20 24.83
N ARG A 66 -5.35 -5.99 25.18
CA ARG A 66 -4.29 -5.26 24.46
C ARG A 66 -2.99 -6.07 24.43
N GLU A 67 -2.51 -6.53 25.59
CA GLU A 67 -1.28 -7.31 25.69
C GLU A 67 -1.35 -8.60 24.86
N LYS A 68 -2.48 -9.30 24.92
CA LYS A 68 -2.71 -10.51 24.12
C LYS A 68 -2.70 -10.21 22.63
N LEU A 69 -3.37 -9.14 22.21
CA LEU A 69 -3.43 -8.70 20.81
C LEU A 69 -2.05 -8.30 20.26
N MET A 70 -1.26 -7.58 21.07
CA MET A 70 0.08 -7.12 20.69
C MET A 70 1.12 -8.25 20.59
N SER A 71 0.92 -9.34 21.34
CA SER A 71 1.82 -10.50 21.39
C SER A 71 1.35 -11.71 20.57
N PHE A 72 0.21 -11.61 19.89
CA PHE A 72 -0.40 -12.74 19.18
C PHE A 72 0.42 -13.15 17.95
N ASP A 73 0.52 -14.46 17.70
CA ASP A 73 1.18 -15.05 16.53
C ASP A 73 0.17 -15.92 15.74
N PRO A 74 -0.08 -15.66 14.45
CA PRO A 74 0.55 -14.64 13.60
C PRO A 74 0.21 -13.20 14.02
N GLN A 75 1.21 -12.30 13.89
CA GLN A 75 1.10 -10.89 14.27
C GLN A 75 -0.16 -10.23 13.67
N VAL A 76 -1.00 -9.66 14.54
CA VAL A 76 -2.26 -9.00 14.17
C VAL A 76 -2.08 -7.48 14.03
N VAL A 77 -1.24 -6.89 14.89
CA VAL A 77 -0.89 -5.46 14.89
C VAL A 77 0.54 -5.30 14.38
N ASN A 78 0.70 -4.54 13.31
CA ASN A 78 2.00 -4.20 12.74
C ASN A 78 2.39 -2.79 13.14
N LEU A 79 3.31 -2.66 14.10
CA LEU A 79 3.81 -1.35 14.55
C LEU A 79 4.77 -0.71 13.54
N GLU A 80 5.43 -1.52 12.70
CA GLU A 80 6.34 -0.99 11.67
C GLU A 80 5.58 -0.33 10.52
N ALA A 81 4.37 -0.80 10.24
CA ALA A 81 3.47 -0.25 9.25
C ALA A 81 2.02 -0.30 9.78
N PRO A 82 1.59 0.69 10.59
CA PRO A 82 0.28 0.70 11.22
C PRO A 82 -0.88 0.40 10.28
N THR A 83 -0.91 1.03 9.10
CA THR A 83 -1.94 0.84 8.06
C THR A 83 -2.00 -0.57 7.49
N SER A 84 -0.89 -1.31 7.55
CA SER A 84 -0.75 -2.68 7.07
C SER A 84 -1.12 -3.74 8.13
N SER A 85 -1.46 -3.32 9.36
CA SER A 85 -1.91 -4.22 10.42
C SER A 85 -3.07 -5.09 9.95
N ARG A 86 -3.05 -6.40 10.28
CA ARG A 86 -4.12 -7.34 9.91
C ARG A 86 -5.50 -6.90 10.42
N LEU A 87 -5.55 -6.16 11.52
CA LEU A 87 -6.77 -5.52 12.00
C LEU A 87 -7.42 -4.61 10.94
N LEU A 88 -6.62 -3.85 10.21
CA LEU A 88 -7.05 -2.87 9.21
C LEU A 88 -7.16 -3.48 7.81
N THR A 89 -6.29 -4.43 7.49
CA THR A 89 -6.23 -5.06 6.17
C THR A 89 -7.07 -6.34 6.05
N LYS A 90 -7.82 -6.71 7.11
CA LYS A 90 -8.66 -7.92 7.11
C LYS A 90 -9.56 -7.96 5.87
N GLY A 91 -9.40 -9.02 5.09
CA GLY A 91 -10.17 -9.27 3.88
C GLY A 91 -11.61 -9.71 4.17
N ALA A 92 -12.19 -10.47 3.24
CA ALA A 92 -13.49 -11.10 3.48
C ALA A 92 -13.34 -12.11 4.63
N HIS A 93 -14.16 -11.95 5.66
CA HIS A 93 -14.18 -12.78 6.87
C HIS A 93 -15.61 -12.81 7.38
N SER A 94 -15.95 -13.77 8.25
CA SER A 94 -17.32 -13.96 8.74
C SER A 94 -17.85 -12.82 9.63
N GLY A 95 -17.01 -11.84 9.99
CA GLY A 95 -17.38 -10.66 10.78
C GLY A 95 -17.77 -9.46 9.92
N PRO A 96 -18.37 -8.43 10.52
CA PRO A 96 -18.71 -7.20 9.80
C PRO A 96 -17.44 -6.50 9.27
N SER A 97 -17.54 -5.89 8.09
CA SER A 97 -16.54 -4.94 7.62
C SER A 97 -16.44 -3.76 8.58
N LEU A 98 -15.23 -3.22 8.74
CA LEU A 98 -15.04 -2.00 9.52
C LEU A 98 -15.66 -0.81 8.77
N LEU A 99 -16.35 0.05 9.52
CA LEU A 99 -16.68 1.39 9.04
C LEU A 99 -15.41 2.24 8.92
N ALA A 100 -15.44 3.27 8.08
CA ALA A 100 -14.30 4.18 7.92
C ALA A 100 -13.85 4.81 9.24
N THR A 101 -14.80 5.20 10.10
CA THR A 101 -14.51 5.74 11.44
C THR A 101 -13.85 4.70 12.34
N GLN A 102 -14.32 3.46 12.31
CA GLN A 102 -13.74 2.36 13.08
C GLN A 102 -12.32 2.02 12.64
N ALA A 103 -12.05 2.04 11.33
CA ALA A 103 -10.70 1.86 10.79
C ALA A 103 -9.78 3.02 11.18
N SER A 104 -10.28 4.26 11.16
CA SER A 104 -9.54 5.43 11.64
C SER A 104 -9.20 5.34 13.14
N ASP A 105 -10.16 4.93 13.96
CA ASP A 105 -9.99 4.75 15.42
C ASP A 105 -8.93 3.68 15.75
N LEU A 106 -8.95 2.57 15.01
CA LEU A 106 -7.94 1.52 15.13
C LEU A 106 -6.56 2.00 14.65
N LEU A 107 -6.49 2.70 13.52
CA LEU A 107 -5.22 3.22 12.99
C LEU A 107 -4.59 4.24 13.93
N GLU A 108 -5.39 5.13 14.51
CA GLU A 108 -4.92 6.12 15.49
C GLU A 108 -4.32 5.44 16.72
N TRP A 109 -5.02 4.43 17.25
CA TRP A 109 -4.49 3.63 18.35
C TRP A 109 -3.18 2.91 17.97
N ILE A 110 -3.12 2.21 16.84
CA ILE A 110 -1.91 1.49 16.41
C ILE A 110 -0.74 2.45 16.18
N SER A 111 -1.01 3.66 15.69
CA SER A 111 0.02 4.69 15.55
C SER A 111 0.55 5.14 16.92
N ALA A 112 -0.30 5.26 17.94
CA ALA A 112 0.15 5.55 19.29
C ALA A 112 0.91 4.38 19.94
N GLU A 113 0.52 3.13 19.67
CA GLU A 113 1.28 1.94 20.09
C GLU A 113 2.68 1.92 19.49
N ARG A 114 2.78 2.29 18.22
CA ARG A 114 4.06 2.41 17.52
C ARG A 114 4.93 3.47 18.21
N ASP A 115 4.38 4.65 18.46
CA ASP A 115 5.10 5.75 19.10
C ASP A 115 5.53 5.38 20.53
N ALA A 116 4.66 4.72 21.30
CA ALA A 116 4.95 4.19 22.64
C ALA A 116 6.08 3.14 22.65
N ALA A 117 6.08 2.26 21.65
CA ALA A 117 7.14 1.26 21.48
C ALA A 117 8.45 1.86 20.94
N ASN A 118 8.50 3.17 20.68
CA ASN A 118 9.57 3.85 19.94
C ASN A 118 9.89 3.15 18.61
N VAL A 119 8.88 2.50 18.02
CA VAL A 119 8.99 1.88 16.71
C VAL A 119 8.89 3.02 15.72
N THR A 120 9.99 3.46 15.16
CA THR A 120 9.97 4.41 14.05
C THR A 120 9.56 3.66 12.79
N GLY A 121 8.31 3.21 12.74
CA GLY A 121 7.85 2.27 11.74
C GLY A 121 8.21 2.71 10.33
N ASN A 122 9.12 1.96 9.70
CA ASN A 122 9.22 1.62 8.27
C ASN A 122 10.13 0.36 8.07
N GLY A 123 10.14 -0.58 9.02
CA GLY A 123 11.33 -1.44 9.19
C GLY A 123 12.53 -0.57 9.57
N ASP A 124 13.76 -1.06 9.43
CA ASP A 124 14.95 -0.25 9.66
C ASP A 124 14.96 1.00 8.74
N THR A 125 14.54 2.16 9.25
CA THR A 125 14.57 3.45 8.52
C THR A 125 15.98 3.95 8.22
N SER A 126 17.03 3.26 8.69
CA SER A 126 18.40 3.61 8.32
C SER A 126 18.67 3.31 6.85
N LEU A 127 18.00 2.29 6.29
CA LEU A 127 18.20 1.90 4.91
C LEU A 127 17.33 2.71 3.97
N LYS A 128 17.86 3.86 3.56
CA LYS A 128 17.17 4.80 2.67
C LYS A 128 18.13 5.43 1.69
N THR A 129 17.61 5.77 0.52
CA THR A 129 18.33 6.65 -0.40
C THR A 129 18.49 8.04 0.19
N GLU A 130 19.56 8.74 -0.17
CA GLU A 130 19.61 10.18 0.02
C GLU A 130 18.44 10.87 -0.69
N PRO A 131 17.82 11.91 -0.12
CA PRO A 131 16.73 12.57 -0.80
C PRO A 131 17.19 13.17 -2.14
N PHE A 132 16.43 13.01 -3.20
CA PHE A 132 16.78 13.46 -4.54
C PHE A 132 15.62 14.24 -5.16
N THR A 133 15.93 15.18 -6.06
CA THR A 133 14.90 15.92 -6.80
C THR A 133 14.50 15.10 -8.03
N PRO A 134 13.24 14.62 -8.12
CA PRO A 134 12.81 13.88 -9.31
C PRO A 134 12.78 14.81 -10.53
N LEU A 135 13.30 14.33 -11.65
CA LEU A 135 13.08 14.91 -12.96
C LEU A 135 11.61 14.70 -13.33
N LEU A 136 10.88 15.80 -13.50
CA LEU A 136 9.47 15.79 -13.83
C LEU A 136 9.27 15.77 -15.34
N CYS A 137 8.40 14.88 -15.82
CA CYS A 137 7.89 14.92 -17.18
C CYS A 137 6.78 15.96 -17.27
N THR A 138 7.13 17.17 -17.72
CA THR A 138 6.21 18.32 -17.85
C THR A 138 5.61 18.47 -19.25
N ALA A 139 6.01 17.63 -20.21
CA ALA A 139 5.51 17.62 -21.58
C ALA A 139 5.42 16.18 -22.08
N GLY A 140 4.36 15.86 -22.82
CA GLY A 140 4.14 14.51 -23.35
C GLY A 140 3.31 13.61 -22.44
N VAL A 141 3.28 12.33 -22.79
CA VAL A 141 2.46 11.27 -22.15
C VAL A 141 3.40 10.30 -21.42
N PRO A 142 2.95 9.55 -20.41
CA PRO A 142 3.84 8.59 -19.75
C PRO A 142 4.34 7.54 -20.76
N GLY A 143 5.66 7.36 -20.82
CA GLY A 143 6.33 6.52 -21.81
C GLY A 143 6.71 7.22 -23.12
N ASP A 144 6.42 8.51 -23.28
CA ASP A 144 6.97 9.32 -24.37
C ASP A 144 8.51 9.38 -24.23
N PRO A 145 9.29 9.15 -25.31
CA PRO A 145 10.75 9.27 -25.27
C PRO A 145 11.26 10.65 -24.82
N THR A 146 10.39 11.67 -24.83
CA THR A 146 10.70 13.01 -24.33
C THR A 146 10.60 13.14 -22.80
N CYS A 147 9.89 12.24 -22.10
CA CYS A 147 9.84 12.24 -20.64
C CYS A 147 11.20 11.79 -20.05
N PRO A 148 11.76 12.54 -19.07
CA PRO A 148 12.96 12.09 -18.39
C PRO A 148 12.69 10.85 -17.54
N ILE A 149 13.61 9.88 -17.59
CA ILE A 149 13.63 8.72 -16.72
C ILE A 149 14.50 9.07 -15.51
N ASN A 150 13.93 8.96 -14.32
CA ASN A 150 14.65 9.00 -13.06
C ASN A 150 15.32 7.65 -12.84
N LEU A 151 16.60 7.69 -12.47
CA LEU A 151 17.38 6.52 -12.07
C LEU A 151 17.92 6.78 -10.67
N VAL A 152 17.37 6.05 -9.71
CA VAL A 152 17.78 6.13 -8.31
C VAL A 152 18.73 4.97 -8.04
N ASP A 153 19.99 5.30 -7.77
CA ASP A 153 21.00 4.30 -7.41
C ASP A 153 20.76 3.81 -5.99
N ILE A 154 20.40 2.54 -5.85
CA ILE A 154 20.21 1.88 -4.55
C ILE A 154 21.43 1.03 -4.17
N SER A 155 22.41 0.88 -5.08
CA SER A 155 23.61 0.10 -4.80
C SER A 155 24.52 0.74 -3.76
N SER A 156 24.45 2.07 -3.63
CA SER A 156 25.12 2.83 -2.56
C SER A 156 24.71 2.44 -1.14
N LEU A 157 23.57 1.75 -0.98
CA LEU A 157 23.06 1.31 0.32
C LEU A 157 23.77 0.07 0.86
N VAL A 158 24.55 -0.63 0.04
CA VAL A 158 25.31 -1.81 0.44
C VAL A 158 26.75 -1.66 0.00
N GLU A 159 27.68 -1.75 0.96
CA GLU A 159 29.10 -1.55 0.67
C GLU A 159 29.61 -2.51 -0.42
N GLY A 160 30.35 -1.97 -1.39
CA GLY A 160 30.97 -2.71 -2.48
C GLY A 160 29.98 -3.31 -3.48
N TRP A 161 28.71 -2.89 -3.48
CA TRP A 161 27.71 -3.35 -4.45
C TRP A 161 27.59 -2.33 -5.58
N ALA A 162 27.51 -2.80 -6.81
CA ALA A 162 27.40 -1.92 -7.97
C ALA A 162 26.17 -2.23 -8.84
N GLY A 163 25.41 -1.17 -9.15
CA GLY A 163 24.60 -1.11 -10.36
C GLY A 163 23.11 -1.41 -10.23
N ALA A 164 22.59 -1.69 -9.04
CA ALA A 164 21.15 -1.81 -8.84
C ALA A 164 20.46 -0.44 -8.77
N LYS A 165 19.36 -0.28 -9.50
CA LYS A 165 18.67 1.00 -9.65
C LYS A 165 17.17 0.84 -9.66
N ILE A 166 16.47 1.77 -9.01
CA ILE A 166 15.04 1.96 -9.24
C ILE A 166 14.87 3.00 -10.33
N LYS A 167 14.10 2.65 -11.37
CA LYS A 167 13.75 3.56 -12.46
C LYS A 167 12.28 3.92 -12.44
N PHE A 168 11.96 5.14 -12.84
CA PHE A 168 10.58 5.58 -13.08
C PHE A 168 10.55 6.89 -13.88
N VAL A 169 9.41 7.17 -14.48
CA VAL A 169 9.03 8.49 -14.99
C VAL A 169 8.11 9.13 -13.96
N ALA A 170 8.42 10.36 -13.55
CA ALA A 170 7.60 11.12 -12.61
C ALA A 170 6.80 12.18 -13.37
N GLN A 171 5.49 12.19 -13.19
CA GLN A 171 4.58 13.14 -13.81
C GLN A 171 3.89 13.98 -12.73
N PRO A 172 3.93 15.31 -12.85
CA PRO A 172 3.23 16.18 -11.92
C PRO A 172 1.72 16.09 -12.16
N LEU A 173 0.96 15.91 -11.08
CA LEU A 173 -0.47 16.22 -11.04
C LEU A 173 -0.66 17.58 -10.31
N SER A 174 -1.89 18.03 -10.10
CA SER A 174 -2.14 19.35 -9.50
C SER A 174 -1.56 19.51 -8.09
N GLN A 175 -1.59 18.45 -7.27
CA GLN A 175 -1.06 18.42 -5.89
C GLN A 175 -0.33 17.11 -5.56
N ASP A 176 -0.27 16.19 -6.52
CA ASP A 176 0.18 14.81 -6.34
C ASP A 176 1.28 14.47 -7.33
N LEU A 177 1.96 13.34 -7.11
CA LEU A 177 2.96 12.82 -8.03
C LEU A 177 2.49 11.49 -8.61
N TYR A 178 2.59 11.35 -9.92
CA TYR A 178 2.29 10.09 -10.60
C TYR A 178 3.57 9.45 -11.13
N LEU A 179 3.85 8.21 -10.72
CA LEU A 179 4.99 7.45 -11.21
C LEU A 179 4.53 6.40 -12.22
N THR A 180 5.24 6.30 -13.34
CA THR A 180 5.08 5.24 -14.35
C THR A 180 6.42 4.62 -14.70
N ASN A 181 6.41 3.47 -15.38
CA ASN A 181 7.63 2.70 -15.67
C ASN A 181 8.45 2.43 -14.40
N LEU A 182 7.75 2.30 -13.25
CA LEU A 182 8.36 2.07 -11.96
C LEU A 182 8.88 0.63 -11.89
N ALA A 183 10.18 0.47 -11.97
CA ALA A 183 10.81 -0.84 -12.01
C ALA A 183 12.15 -0.83 -11.28
N ILE A 184 12.60 -2.02 -10.91
CA ILE A 184 13.93 -2.26 -10.37
C ILE A 184 14.80 -2.93 -11.43
N GLU A 185 16.05 -2.48 -11.52
CA GLU A 185 17.11 -3.06 -12.34
C GLU A 185 18.16 -3.65 -11.40
N GLY A 186 18.47 -4.95 -11.53
CA GLY A 186 19.34 -5.66 -10.59
C GLY A 186 20.85 -5.48 -10.80
N GLY A 187 21.27 -4.83 -11.89
CA GLY A 187 22.69 -4.66 -12.20
C GLY A 187 23.43 -5.99 -12.43
N THR A 188 24.75 -5.98 -12.24
CA THR A 188 25.63 -7.13 -12.52
C THR A 188 25.68 -8.18 -11.41
N GLU A 189 25.20 -7.85 -10.21
CA GLU A 189 25.17 -8.74 -9.05
C GLU A 189 23.74 -9.15 -8.65
N GLY A 190 22.73 -8.68 -9.39
CA GLY A 190 21.33 -8.85 -9.04
C GLY A 190 20.93 -8.05 -7.79
N VAL A 191 19.68 -8.20 -7.35
CA VAL A 191 19.13 -7.45 -6.21
C VAL A 191 18.14 -8.31 -5.44
N TYR A 192 18.23 -8.22 -4.11
CA TYR A 192 17.17 -8.59 -3.19
C TYR A 192 16.64 -7.33 -2.51
N LEU A 193 15.33 -7.11 -2.58
CA LEU A 193 14.69 -5.91 -2.04
C LEU A 193 13.37 -6.29 -1.38
N GLU A 194 13.11 -5.69 -0.21
CA GLU A 194 11.83 -5.81 0.50
C GLU A 194 11.30 -4.42 0.89
N HIS A 195 9.99 -4.25 0.72
CA HIS A 195 9.23 -3.12 1.26
C HIS A 195 9.79 -1.74 0.87
N PRO A 196 9.80 -1.39 -0.44
CA PRO A 196 10.18 -0.04 -0.84
C PRO A 196 9.09 0.96 -0.47
N LEU A 197 9.36 1.86 0.46
CA LEU A 197 8.46 2.94 0.83
C LEU A 197 8.94 4.27 0.24
N PHE A 198 8.10 4.89 -0.58
CA PHE A 198 8.37 6.23 -1.09
C PHE A 198 8.00 7.29 -0.04
N VAL A 199 8.84 8.32 0.07
CA VAL A 199 8.67 9.42 1.02
C VAL A 199 8.86 10.74 0.28
N SER A 200 7.87 11.63 0.36
CA SER A 200 8.01 13.01 -0.10
C SER A 200 8.74 13.82 0.97
N VAL A 201 9.74 14.59 0.56
CA VAL A 201 10.59 15.39 1.44
C VAL A 201 10.48 16.86 1.00
N PRO A 202 9.55 17.63 1.59
CA PRO A 202 9.48 19.08 1.38
C PRO A 202 10.80 19.76 1.75
N LEU A 203 11.09 20.91 1.12
CA LEU A 203 12.25 21.74 1.49
C LEU A 203 12.12 22.25 2.94
N ASP A 204 10.91 22.69 3.29
CA ASP A 204 10.53 23.14 4.61
C ASP A 204 9.36 22.27 5.09
N GLY A 205 9.60 21.43 6.10
CA GLY A 205 8.56 20.57 6.66
C GLY A 205 9.05 19.18 7.03
N GLN A 206 8.12 18.35 7.50
CA GLN A 206 8.40 16.96 7.83
C GLN A 206 8.28 16.08 6.58
N PRO A 207 9.09 15.00 6.48
CA PRO A 207 8.90 13.98 5.46
C PRO A 207 7.49 13.37 5.52
N ILE A 208 6.89 13.18 4.36
CA ILE A 208 5.53 12.65 4.19
C ILE A 208 5.67 11.26 3.55
N PRO A 209 5.56 10.17 4.31
CA PRO A 209 5.58 8.82 3.74
C PRO A 209 4.34 8.56 2.89
N ASP A 210 4.43 7.63 1.94
CA ASP A 210 3.25 7.09 1.26
C ASP A 210 2.34 6.43 2.29
N THR A 211 1.24 7.11 2.64
CA THR A 211 0.35 6.69 3.73
C THR A 211 -0.38 5.39 3.45
N LEU A 212 -0.43 4.95 2.18
CA LEU A 212 -0.99 3.65 1.82
C LEU A 212 0.00 2.51 2.07
N ASP A 213 1.28 2.82 2.24
CA ASP A 213 2.38 1.87 2.29
C ASP A 213 2.23 0.78 1.21
N ARG A 214 1.98 1.23 -0.03
CA ARG A 214 1.39 0.39 -1.08
C ARG A 214 2.29 -0.78 -1.54
N TYR A 215 3.54 -0.77 -1.10
CA TYR A 215 4.54 -1.78 -1.45
C TYR A 215 5.05 -2.53 -0.22
N PHE A 216 4.30 -2.53 0.89
CA PHE A 216 4.71 -3.23 2.11
C PHE A 216 5.00 -4.72 1.90
N ASP A 217 4.27 -5.36 0.97
CA ASP A 217 4.38 -6.78 0.65
C ASP A 217 5.33 -7.06 -0.54
N VAL A 218 5.91 -6.01 -1.14
CA VAL A 218 6.81 -6.16 -2.28
C VAL A 218 8.09 -6.81 -1.81
N LYS A 219 8.39 -7.96 -2.40
CA LYS A 219 9.67 -8.66 -2.31
C LYS A 219 10.14 -8.98 -3.71
N ILE A 220 11.36 -8.56 -4.03
CA ILE A 220 11.96 -8.77 -5.34
C ILE A 220 13.32 -9.42 -5.15
N ASN A 221 13.55 -10.54 -5.83
CA ASN A 221 14.83 -11.25 -5.87
C ASN A 221 15.22 -11.48 -7.34
N MET A 222 15.98 -10.56 -7.92
CA MET A 222 16.42 -10.62 -9.32
C MET A 222 17.86 -11.08 -9.41
N LYS A 223 18.13 -11.99 -10.35
CA LYS A 223 19.49 -12.37 -10.72
C LYS A 223 20.14 -11.29 -11.59
N ALA A 224 21.46 -11.36 -11.67
CA ALA A 224 22.23 -10.56 -12.61
C ALA A 224 21.74 -10.81 -14.06
N GLY A 225 21.50 -9.73 -14.80
CA GLY A 225 21.05 -9.79 -16.19
C GLY A 225 19.56 -10.05 -16.39
N ASP A 226 18.76 -10.20 -15.34
CA ASP A 226 17.30 -10.24 -15.46
C ASP A 226 16.76 -8.91 -16.02
N GLU A 227 15.71 -9.01 -16.85
CA GLU A 227 14.99 -7.85 -17.33
C GLU A 227 14.36 -7.05 -16.16
N PRO A 228 14.33 -5.71 -16.24
CA PRO A 228 13.78 -4.85 -15.19
C PRO A 228 12.41 -5.32 -14.71
N GLN A 229 12.27 -5.55 -13.40
CA GLN A 229 11.01 -6.02 -12.82
C GLN A 229 10.15 -4.85 -12.35
N PRO A 230 8.85 -4.78 -12.69
CA PRO A 230 7.98 -3.72 -12.21
C PRO A 230 7.76 -3.81 -10.70
N ILE A 231 7.73 -2.66 -10.02
CA ILE A 231 7.36 -2.58 -8.59
C ILE A 231 5.86 -2.32 -8.50
N GLY A 232 5.14 -3.21 -7.81
CA GLY A 232 3.69 -3.09 -7.59
C GLY A 232 2.89 -2.77 -8.85
N GLY A 233 3.24 -3.42 -9.97
CA GLY A 233 2.58 -3.27 -11.26
C GLY A 233 3.11 -2.16 -12.18
N GLY A 234 4.10 -1.39 -11.74
CA GLY A 234 4.88 -0.48 -12.59
C GLY A 234 4.37 0.95 -12.67
N SER A 235 3.31 1.29 -11.94
CA SER A 235 2.80 2.66 -11.86
C SER A 235 2.01 2.90 -10.57
N ALA A 236 1.96 4.16 -10.11
CA ALA A 236 1.32 4.54 -8.86
C ALA A 236 1.08 6.05 -8.76
N ALA A 237 -0.08 6.45 -8.21
CA ALA A 237 -0.36 7.85 -7.82
C ALA A 237 -0.09 8.05 -6.34
N PHE A 238 0.85 8.94 -6.01
CA PHE A 238 1.23 9.29 -4.65
C PHE A 238 0.50 10.56 -4.23
N ILE A 239 -0.46 10.40 -3.33
CA ILE A 239 -1.31 11.48 -2.85
C ILE A 239 -0.53 12.33 -1.85
N ASN A 240 -0.68 13.67 -1.93
CA ASN A 240 0.06 14.66 -1.16
C ASN A 240 1.58 14.68 -1.43
N PHE A 241 2.03 14.08 -2.53
CA PHE A 241 3.40 14.20 -2.98
C PHE A 241 3.48 15.40 -3.91
N THR A 242 3.62 16.60 -3.33
CA THR A 242 3.64 17.84 -4.10
C THR A 242 4.76 17.82 -5.15
N PRO A 243 4.44 18.06 -6.43
CA PRO A 243 5.46 18.16 -7.47
C PRO A 243 6.53 19.20 -7.11
N GLY A 244 7.80 18.80 -7.14
CA GLY A 244 8.94 19.65 -6.77
C GLY A 244 9.51 19.36 -5.38
N ASN A 245 8.79 18.65 -4.51
CA ASN A 245 9.41 18.08 -3.32
C ASN A 245 10.50 17.08 -3.73
N ARG A 246 11.53 16.95 -2.88
CA ARG A 246 12.49 15.85 -3.00
C ARG A 246 11.78 14.55 -2.68
N LEU A 247 12.32 13.44 -3.14
CA LEU A 247 11.88 12.09 -2.79
C LEU A 247 13.00 11.35 -2.08
N ALA A 248 12.64 10.49 -1.15
CA ALA A 248 13.50 9.42 -0.65
C ALA A 248 12.77 8.08 -0.81
N ILE A 249 13.51 7.00 -0.91
CA ILE A 249 12.97 5.64 -0.89
C ILE A 249 13.60 4.92 0.29
N HIS A 250 12.75 4.47 1.20
CA HIS A 250 13.12 3.70 2.38
C HIS A 250 12.88 2.22 2.08
N PHE A 251 13.61 1.33 2.75
CA PHE A 251 13.48 -0.10 2.54
C PHE A 251 13.55 -0.83 3.87
N LYS A 252 12.87 -1.99 3.93
CA LYS A 252 13.14 -2.94 5.00
C LYS A 252 14.45 -3.70 4.75
N VAL A 253 14.68 -4.11 3.49
CA VAL A 253 15.88 -4.81 3.07
C VAL A 253 16.28 -4.35 1.68
N VAL A 254 17.57 -4.10 1.50
CA VAL A 254 18.23 -4.01 0.19
C VAL A 254 19.54 -4.78 0.30
N ASP A 255 19.77 -5.71 -0.62
CA ASP A 255 20.94 -6.57 -0.65
C ASP A 255 21.23 -7.04 -2.08
N ARG A 256 22.36 -7.71 -2.29
CA ARG A 256 22.64 -8.47 -3.51
C ARG A 256 21.63 -9.60 -3.67
N TYR A 257 21.56 -10.16 -4.87
CA TYR A 257 20.79 -11.37 -5.14
C TYR A 257 21.08 -12.45 -4.09
N ARG A 258 20.03 -13.09 -3.57
CA ARG A 258 20.14 -14.21 -2.62
C ARG A 258 19.85 -15.51 -3.34
N ASP A 259 20.86 -16.38 -3.40
CA ASP A 259 20.70 -17.74 -3.88
C ASP A 259 20.05 -18.56 -2.76
N GLU A 260 18.74 -18.74 -2.82
CA GLU A 260 17.99 -19.52 -1.84
C GLU A 260 18.29 -21.01 -2.06
N GLY A 261 19.37 -21.49 -1.43
CA GLY A 261 19.94 -22.82 -1.62
C GLY A 261 18.91 -23.95 -1.62
N GLY A 262 18.74 -24.59 -2.78
CA GLY A 262 18.24 -25.95 -2.93
C GLY A 262 16.75 -26.21 -2.68
N MET A 263 15.97 -25.25 -2.15
CA MET A 263 14.51 -25.28 -2.29
C MET A 263 14.13 -24.62 -3.60
N GLY A 264 14.40 -25.36 -4.69
CA GLY A 264 14.05 -25.02 -6.06
C GLY A 264 12.56 -24.81 -6.23
N GLY A 265 12.14 -23.59 -5.96
CA GLY A 265 10.84 -23.04 -6.24
C GLY A 265 11.02 -21.54 -6.12
N GLY A 266 11.39 -20.89 -7.23
CA GLY A 266 11.26 -19.45 -7.31
C GLY A 266 9.83 -19.10 -6.92
N ILE A 267 9.66 -18.62 -5.69
CA ILE A 267 8.61 -17.67 -5.40
C ILE A 267 9.21 -16.38 -5.99
N THR A 268 9.14 -16.13 -7.30
CA THR A 268 7.94 -15.61 -7.98
C THR A 268 6.90 -15.08 -7.00
N GLY A 269 7.33 -14.27 -6.04
CA GLY A 269 6.49 -13.21 -5.54
C GLY A 269 6.32 -12.24 -6.71
N ALA A 270 5.53 -12.63 -7.72
CA ALA A 270 5.13 -11.72 -8.76
C ALA A 270 4.44 -10.56 -8.02
N THR A 271 5.12 -9.43 -7.93
CA THR A 271 4.64 -8.18 -7.33
C THR A 271 3.56 -7.52 -8.21
N GLY A 272 2.82 -8.35 -8.94
CA GLY A 272 1.84 -8.03 -9.96
C GLY A 272 0.62 -8.95 -9.86
N CYS A 273 -0.20 -8.95 -10.90
CA CYS A 273 -1.37 -9.79 -11.05
C CYS A 273 -1.02 -11.27 -10.89
N LYS A 274 -1.65 -11.91 -9.89
CA LYS A 274 -1.44 -13.30 -9.50
C LYS A 274 -2.44 -14.24 -10.21
N LYS A 275 -3.45 -13.69 -10.89
CA LYS A 275 -4.59 -14.40 -11.49
C LYS A 275 -4.80 -14.00 -12.95
N LEU A 276 -3.75 -14.16 -13.75
CA LEU A 276 -3.79 -13.82 -15.17
C LEU A 276 -4.84 -14.64 -15.94
N ALA A 277 -5.04 -15.91 -15.59
CA ALA A 277 -6.05 -16.75 -16.25
C ALA A 277 -7.47 -16.19 -16.04
N GLU A 278 -7.79 -15.80 -14.81
CA GLU A 278 -9.06 -15.17 -14.46
C GLU A 278 -9.18 -13.78 -15.07
N PHE A 279 -8.10 -13.01 -15.15
CA PHE A 279 -8.08 -11.73 -15.85
C PHE A 279 -8.44 -11.89 -17.33
N LYS A 280 -7.85 -12.87 -18.01
CA LYS A 280 -8.11 -13.21 -19.40
C LYS A 280 -9.57 -13.60 -19.62
N ALA A 281 -10.10 -14.43 -18.75
CA ALA A 281 -11.47 -14.94 -18.86
C ALA A 281 -12.54 -13.89 -18.54
N ASN A 282 -12.29 -13.02 -17.55
CA ASN A 282 -13.36 -12.23 -16.94
C ASN A 282 -13.18 -10.71 -17.08
N ALA A 283 -11.94 -10.21 -17.13
CA ALA A 283 -11.67 -8.78 -17.12
C ALA A 283 -11.33 -8.21 -18.50
N LYS A 284 -10.65 -8.98 -19.36
CA LYS A 284 -10.16 -8.55 -20.68
C LYS A 284 -11.24 -7.89 -21.54
N THR A 285 -12.33 -8.61 -21.81
CA THR A 285 -13.41 -8.13 -22.70
C THR A 285 -14.19 -6.95 -22.11
N PRO A 286 -14.63 -6.97 -20.83
CA PRO A 286 -15.30 -5.81 -20.23
C PRO A 286 -14.45 -4.53 -20.21
N LEU A 287 -13.15 -4.66 -19.94
CA LEU A 287 -12.19 -3.55 -19.95
C LEU A 287 -12.06 -2.95 -21.35
N GLN A 288 -11.87 -3.79 -22.37
CA GLN A 288 -11.77 -3.31 -23.74
C GLN A 288 -13.04 -2.55 -24.16
N ASN A 289 -14.21 -3.10 -23.86
CA ASN A 289 -15.48 -2.54 -24.31
C ASN A 289 -15.83 -1.22 -23.61
N SER A 290 -15.52 -1.11 -22.31
CA SER A 290 -15.97 0.02 -21.49
C SER A 290 -14.90 1.09 -21.31
N CYS A 291 -13.63 0.70 -21.31
CA CYS A 291 -12.52 1.56 -20.93
C CYS A 291 -11.53 1.78 -22.09
N GLY A 292 -11.48 0.87 -23.07
CA GLY A 292 -10.47 0.86 -24.13
C GLY A 292 -10.42 2.13 -24.98
N SER A 293 -11.57 2.76 -25.26
CA SER A 293 -11.62 4.01 -26.04
C SER A 293 -10.85 5.18 -25.41
N CYS A 294 -10.60 5.13 -24.09
CA CYS A 294 -9.83 6.11 -23.34
C CYS A 294 -8.48 5.55 -22.89
N HIS A 295 -8.50 4.41 -22.20
CA HIS A 295 -7.33 3.84 -21.53
C HIS A 295 -6.43 2.99 -22.43
N ALA A 296 -6.86 2.66 -23.65
CA ALA A 296 -6.01 2.03 -24.67
C ALA A 296 -5.64 2.99 -25.81
N ASN A 297 -6.27 4.17 -25.86
CA ASN A 297 -6.13 5.11 -26.96
C ASN A 297 -4.86 5.97 -26.82
N ALA A 298 -3.98 5.88 -27.81
CA ALA A 298 -2.72 6.64 -27.84
C ALA A 298 -2.93 8.16 -27.75
N GLY A 299 -4.07 8.68 -28.22
CA GLY A 299 -4.41 10.10 -28.14
C GLY A 299 -4.91 10.58 -26.76
N ASN A 300 -5.10 9.69 -25.78
CA ASN A 300 -5.56 10.03 -24.43
C ASN A 300 -4.51 9.70 -23.36
N ALA A 301 -3.44 10.50 -23.40
CA ALA A 301 -2.32 10.51 -22.47
C ALA A 301 -2.72 10.39 -21.00
N ASN A 302 -3.71 11.20 -20.60
CA ASN A 302 -4.10 11.35 -19.20
C ASN A 302 -4.80 10.09 -18.69
N ALA A 303 -5.66 9.48 -19.52
CA ALA A 303 -6.32 8.22 -19.18
C ALA A 303 -5.32 7.07 -19.12
N ARG A 304 -4.42 6.96 -20.11
CA ARG A 304 -3.34 5.95 -20.12
C ARG A 304 -2.37 6.14 -18.96
N GLY A 305 -2.10 7.40 -18.61
CA GLY A 305 -1.45 7.76 -17.36
C GLY A 305 -2.18 7.13 -16.20
N ALA A 306 -3.44 7.46 -15.94
CA ALA A 306 -4.18 6.89 -14.81
C ALA A 306 -4.25 5.35 -14.81
N MET A 307 -4.42 4.68 -15.94
CA MET A 307 -4.43 3.22 -16.04
C MET A 307 -4.22 2.84 -17.50
N ASP A 308 -3.07 2.26 -17.85
CA ASP A 308 -2.77 1.89 -19.23
C ASP A 308 -3.30 0.47 -19.53
N ILE A 309 -4.20 0.38 -20.50
CA ILE A 309 -4.72 -0.89 -21.00
C ILE A 309 -4.50 -1.06 -22.52
N THR A 310 -3.53 -0.37 -23.14
CA THR A 310 -3.23 -0.47 -24.59
C THR A 310 -3.01 -1.92 -25.06
N GLY A 311 -2.48 -2.78 -24.19
CA GLY A 311 -2.28 -4.20 -24.47
C GLY A 311 -3.51 -5.10 -24.22
N VAL A 312 -4.68 -4.57 -23.86
CA VAL A 312 -5.78 -5.38 -23.32
C VAL A 312 -6.32 -6.39 -24.32
N ASN A 313 -6.13 -6.20 -25.63
CA ASN A 313 -6.54 -7.17 -26.64
C ASN A 313 -5.44 -8.16 -27.05
N ALA A 314 -4.22 -8.01 -26.53
CA ALA A 314 -3.09 -8.85 -26.89
C ALA A 314 -3.38 -10.34 -26.71
N THR A 315 -2.73 -11.17 -27.50
CA THR A 315 -2.88 -12.65 -27.46
C THR A 315 -1.79 -13.32 -26.65
N ASP A 316 -0.66 -12.65 -26.43
CA ASP A 316 0.45 -13.14 -25.62
C ASP A 316 0.26 -12.79 -24.14
N ASP A 317 0.72 -13.71 -23.29
CA ASP A 317 0.55 -13.58 -21.85
C ASP A 317 1.43 -12.49 -21.24
N ALA A 318 2.60 -12.19 -21.82
CA ALA A 318 3.49 -11.15 -21.31
C ALA A 318 2.83 -9.76 -21.39
N THR A 319 2.23 -9.43 -22.52
CA THR A 319 1.52 -8.15 -22.70
C THR A 319 0.27 -8.08 -21.84
N LEU A 320 -0.51 -9.16 -21.74
CA LEU A 320 -1.69 -9.20 -20.88
C LEU A 320 -1.35 -9.15 -19.38
N GLN A 321 -0.22 -9.73 -18.98
CA GLN A 321 0.30 -9.64 -17.62
C GLN A 321 0.57 -8.17 -17.25
N ASN A 322 1.15 -7.38 -18.16
CA ASN A 322 1.37 -5.96 -17.93
C ASN A 322 0.05 -5.19 -17.76
N VAL A 323 -0.97 -5.48 -18.57
CA VAL A 323 -2.29 -4.86 -18.40
C VAL A 323 -2.93 -5.29 -17.09
N CYS A 324 -2.87 -6.57 -16.76
CA CYS A 324 -3.41 -7.08 -15.51
C CYS A 324 -2.74 -6.42 -14.29
N ASN A 325 -1.42 -6.26 -14.34
CA ASN A 325 -0.64 -5.52 -13.36
C ASN A 325 -1.13 -4.07 -13.22
N GLN A 326 -1.35 -3.36 -14.34
CA GLN A 326 -1.83 -1.97 -14.35
C GLN A 326 -3.23 -1.83 -13.72
N VAL A 327 -4.15 -2.74 -14.04
CA VAL A 327 -5.50 -2.70 -13.46
C VAL A 327 -5.46 -3.04 -11.97
N ARG A 328 -4.60 -4.00 -11.58
CA ARG A 328 -4.45 -4.44 -10.18
C ARG A 328 -4.02 -3.29 -9.26
N THR A 329 -3.22 -2.34 -9.71
CA THR A 329 -2.79 -1.20 -8.88
C THR A 329 -3.93 -0.29 -8.44
N ARG A 330 -5.11 -0.42 -9.08
CA ARG A 330 -6.32 0.35 -8.79
C ARG A 330 -7.33 -0.40 -7.90
N ILE A 331 -6.96 -1.60 -7.47
CA ILE A 331 -7.80 -2.46 -6.63
C ILE A 331 -7.44 -2.25 -5.16
N ASN A 332 -8.46 -1.93 -4.36
CA ASN A 332 -8.39 -1.99 -2.91
C ASN A 332 -8.73 -3.42 -2.49
N PHE A 333 -7.73 -4.19 -2.05
CA PHE A 333 -7.95 -5.58 -1.66
C PHE A 333 -8.62 -5.75 -0.30
N THR A 334 -8.62 -4.71 0.55
CA THR A 334 -9.38 -4.69 1.81
C THR A 334 -10.88 -4.61 1.52
N ASP A 335 -11.31 -3.58 0.77
CA ASP A 335 -12.68 -3.43 0.28
C ASP A 335 -12.67 -3.21 -1.23
N THR A 336 -12.97 -4.28 -1.97
CA THR A 336 -12.92 -4.24 -3.43
C THR A 336 -13.94 -3.26 -4.00
N ASN A 337 -15.06 -3.02 -3.31
CA ASN A 337 -16.06 -2.04 -3.77
C ASN A 337 -15.57 -0.60 -3.68
N GLN A 338 -14.60 -0.34 -2.79
CA GLN A 338 -13.93 0.96 -2.67
C GLN A 338 -12.68 1.08 -3.57
N SER A 339 -12.46 0.12 -4.47
CA SER A 339 -11.43 0.25 -5.48
C SER A 339 -11.71 1.46 -6.36
N GLY A 340 -10.71 2.33 -6.56
CA GLY A 340 -10.80 3.44 -7.51
C GLY A 340 -11.25 2.96 -8.91
N PHE A 341 -10.87 1.73 -9.26
CA PHE A 341 -11.34 1.02 -10.44
C PHE A 341 -12.87 0.92 -10.58
N PHE A 342 -13.59 0.66 -9.49
CA PHE A 342 -15.06 0.58 -9.49
C PHE A 342 -15.73 1.91 -9.16
N ILE A 343 -15.15 2.73 -8.29
CA ILE A 343 -15.73 4.03 -7.93
C ILE A 343 -15.72 4.99 -9.13
N ALA A 344 -14.63 5.01 -9.91
CA ALA A 344 -14.45 6.00 -10.97
C ALA A 344 -15.55 5.95 -12.06
N PRO A 345 -15.88 4.81 -12.68
CA PRO A 345 -16.88 4.77 -13.74
C PRO A 345 -18.33 4.63 -13.22
N ASN A 346 -18.54 4.45 -11.91
CA ASN A 346 -19.88 4.23 -11.33
C ASN A 346 -20.73 5.51 -11.40
N PRO A 347 -21.93 5.48 -12.03
CA PRO A 347 -22.82 6.63 -12.16
C PRO A 347 -23.43 7.10 -10.84
N ALA A 348 -23.51 6.23 -9.83
CA ALA A 348 -23.96 6.61 -8.49
C ALA A 348 -22.88 7.36 -7.68
N GLN A 349 -21.65 7.42 -8.18
CA GLN A 349 -20.52 8.05 -7.48
C GLN A 349 -20.19 9.41 -8.08
N GLY A 350 -20.10 10.45 -7.23
CA GLY A 350 -19.81 11.83 -7.62
C GLY A 350 -18.35 12.15 -7.94
N THR A 351 -17.60 11.20 -8.52
CA THR A 351 -16.20 11.42 -8.90
C THR A 351 -16.08 12.20 -10.21
N ASN A 352 -14.97 12.95 -10.38
CA ASN A 352 -14.67 13.74 -11.58
C ASN A 352 -14.18 12.89 -12.78
N HIS A 353 -14.41 11.58 -12.78
CA HIS A 353 -14.00 10.74 -13.90
C HIS A 353 -14.83 11.11 -15.14
N PRO A 354 -14.20 11.39 -16.30
CA PRO A 354 -14.90 11.92 -17.48
C PRO A 354 -15.86 10.91 -18.13
N PHE A 355 -15.70 9.63 -17.81
CA PHE A 355 -16.62 8.58 -18.20
C PHE A 355 -17.40 8.07 -16.99
N LYS A 356 -18.71 7.93 -17.18
CA LYS A 356 -19.61 7.20 -16.30
C LYS A 356 -20.38 6.20 -17.14
N PHE A 357 -20.70 5.04 -16.58
CA PHE A 357 -21.67 4.16 -17.23
C PHE A 357 -23.01 4.90 -17.36
N PRO A 358 -23.73 4.72 -18.48
CA PRO A 358 -24.95 5.47 -18.76
C PRO A 358 -26.09 5.17 -17.78
N ALA A 359 -26.08 3.97 -17.18
CA ALA A 359 -27.00 3.59 -16.13
C ALA A 359 -26.33 2.63 -15.13
N GLN A 360 -26.90 2.55 -13.92
CA GLN A 360 -26.39 1.69 -12.85
C GLN A 360 -26.31 0.21 -13.27
N GLY A 361 -27.32 -0.31 -13.97
CA GLY A 361 -27.31 -1.70 -14.43
C GLY A 361 -26.18 -2.04 -15.41
N ASN A 362 -25.69 -1.07 -16.20
CA ASN A 362 -24.51 -1.27 -17.06
C ASN A 362 -23.24 -1.40 -16.23
N PHE A 363 -23.10 -0.54 -15.20
CA PHE A 363 -22.00 -0.64 -14.26
C PHE A 363 -22.04 -1.96 -13.48
N ASP A 364 -23.23 -2.37 -12.99
CA ASP A 364 -23.37 -3.61 -12.24
C ASP A 364 -22.99 -4.83 -13.09
N THR A 365 -23.34 -4.83 -14.38
CA THR A 365 -22.93 -5.87 -15.33
C THR A 365 -21.42 -5.89 -15.53
N PHE A 366 -20.80 -4.73 -15.76
CA PHE A 366 -19.35 -4.60 -15.88
C PHE A 366 -18.65 -5.09 -14.61
N LYS A 367 -19.11 -4.62 -13.45
CA LYS A 367 -18.54 -4.98 -12.15
C LYS A 367 -18.68 -6.49 -11.93
N ALA A 368 -19.85 -7.08 -12.10
CA ALA A 368 -20.07 -8.50 -11.88
C ALA A 368 -19.10 -9.38 -12.71
N ALA A 369 -18.81 -9.00 -13.96
CA ALA A 369 -17.83 -9.69 -14.78
C ALA A 369 -16.41 -9.53 -14.23
N VAL A 370 -15.95 -8.30 -14.01
CA VAL A 370 -14.55 -8.05 -13.58
C VAL A 370 -14.30 -8.50 -12.13
N ASP A 371 -15.32 -8.48 -11.27
CA ASP A 371 -15.20 -8.83 -9.85
C ASP A 371 -14.76 -10.27 -9.66
N VAL A 372 -15.08 -11.18 -10.60
CA VAL A 372 -14.58 -12.57 -10.57
C VAL A 372 -13.06 -12.61 -10.51
N TRP A 373 -12.38 -11.83 -11.35
CA TRP A 373 -10.92 -11.73 -11.30
C TRP A 373 -10.44 -10.98 -10.06
N VAL A 374 -11.10 -9.88 -9.68
CA VAL A 374 -10.71 -9.09 -8.50
C VAL A 374 -10.78 -9.90 -7.21
N GLN A 375 -11.80 -10.74 -7.02
CA GLN A 375 -11.90 -11.62 -5.86
C GLN A 375 -10.87 -12.75 -5.91
N ALA A 376 -10.56 -13.28 -7.10
CA ALA A 376 -9.49 -14.25 -7.26
C ALA A 376 -8.12 -13.63 -6.88
N GLU A 377 -7.83 -12.40 -7.31
CA GLU A 377 -6.64 -11.65 -6.92
C GLU A 377 -6.62 -11.35 -5.43
N LYS A 378 -7.76 -10.99 -4.84
CA LYS A 378 -7.89 -10.77 -3.39
C LYS A 378 -7.53 -12.01 -2.59
N THR A 379 -8.02 -13.17 -3.03
CA THR A 379 -7.72 -14.47 -2.39
C THR A 379 -6.25 -14.87 -2.54
N ALA A 380 -5.57 -14.32 -3.54
CA ALA A 380 -4.16 -14.58 -3.82
C ALA A 380 -3.21 -13.59 -3.12
N GLN A 381 -3.73 -12.54 -2.48
CA GLN A 381 -2.93 -11.69 -1.59
C GLN A 381 -2.49 -12.51 -0.39
#